data_AF-A0AAV2TNS1-F1
#
_entry.id   AF-A0AAV2TNS1-F1
#
_cell.length_a   1.000
_cell.length_b   1.000
_cell.length_c   1.000
_cell.angle_alpha   90.00
_cell.angle_beta   90.00
_cell.angle_gamma   90.00
#
_symmetry.space_group_name_H-M   'P 1'
#
loop_
_entity.id
_entity.type
_entity.pdbx_description
1 polymer ?
#
loop_
_entity_poly.entity_id
_entity_poly.type
_entity_poly.pdbx_seq_one_letter_code
_entity_poly.pdbx_strand_id
1 'polypeptide(L)'
;MSCRDFSFQYTVEGPEVEEIVSSIFHTVLFHRTLPTLDFKGGAVSYNSYLGTRDVDCENFELAYVCVNSEKLISRVANAVNTFANNLRAEAVSAGGEARGTINLEFAIHRKGTWGLGSEPSVWERWTVAVCIKHIPPAERDHQRHPLEDQLRSDLLSILEQVNSPSSYMPSLGSSQAETEHIVEFSMPDISPYRFNINYATNSNQLRLGVGAAARRILKYA
;
A
#
# COMPACT_ATOMS: atom_id res chain seq x y z
N MET A 1 -18.34 10.30 -0.03
CA MET A 1 -17.67 9.41 0.93
C MET A 1 -16.30 10.01 1.17
N SER A 2 -15.95 10.34 2.41
CA SER A 2 -14.61 10.86 2.73
C SER A 2 -13.61 9.71 2.77
N CYS A 3 -12.44 9.92 2.19
CA CYS A 3 -11.30 9.01 2.34
C CYS A 3 -10.90 8.94 3.82
N ARG A 4 -10.56 7.75 4.31
CA ARG A 4 -9.92 7.55 5.61
C ARG A 4 -8.42 7.46 5.41
N ASP A 5 -7.67 8.33 6.08
CA ASP A 5 -6.24 8.48 5.90
C ASP A 5 -5.50 8.06 7.18
N PHE A 6 -4.50 7.20 7.00
CA PHE A 6 -3.59 6.74 8.05
C PHE A 6 -2.16 7.02 7.61
N SER A 7 -1.31 7.42 8.56
CA SER A 7 0.06 7.83 8.25
C SER A 7 1.03 7.31 9.30
N PHE A 8 2.13 6.72 8.83
CA PHE A 8 3.28 6.29 9.63
C PHE A 8 4.52 7.04 9.18
N GLN A 9 5.43 7.32 10.11
CA GLN A 9 6.67 8.03 9.80
C GLN A 9 7.87 7.30 10.39
N TYR A 10 8.86 7.03 9.54
CA TYR A 10 10.08 6.32 9.92
C TYR A 10 11.33 7.08 9.48
N THR A 11 12.38 6.96 10.29
CA THR A 11 13.72 7.43 9.96
C THR A 11 14.70 6.27 10.10
N VAL A 12 15.27 5.83 8.99
CA VAL A 12 15.85 4.48 8.83
C VAL A 12 17.15 4.48 8.02
N GLU A 13 17.89 3.38 8.05
CA GLU A 13 18.91 3.07 7.02
C GLU A 13 18.25 2.53 5.75
N GLY A 14 18.99 2.61 4.64
CA GLY A 14 18.50 2.20 3.32
C GLY A 14 17.93 0.77 3.23
N PRO A 15 18.58 -0.27 3.82
CA PRO A 15 18.08 -1.65 3.77
C PRO A 15 16.78 -1.91 4.54
N GLU A 16 16.41 -1.05 5.48
CA GLU A 16 15.26 -1.24 6.37
C GLU A 16 13.93 -0.81 5.71
N VAL A 17 14.00 -0.05 4.61
CA VAL A 17 12.83 0.55 3.95
C VAL A 17 11.88 -0.52 3.43
N GLU A 18 12.41 -1.52 2.74
CA GLU A 18 11.64 -2.58 2.11
C GLU A 18 10.82 -3.38 3.15
N GLU A 19 11.42 -3.69 4.31
CA GLU A 19 10.78 -4.47 5.38
C GLU A 19 9.70 -3.68 6.12
N ILE A 20 9.97 -2.42 6.47
CA ILE A 20 8.97 -1.55 7.12
C ILE A 20 7.76 -1.36 6.22
N VAL A 21 7.96 -1.02 4.95
CA VAL A 21 6.84 -0.76 4.05
C VAL A 21 6.08 -2.05 3.75
N SER A 22 6.78 -3.17 3.53
CA SER A 22 6.15 -4.46 3.22
C SER A 22 5.35 -5.00 4.40
N SER A 23 5.86 -4.92 5.63
CA SER A 23 5.14 -5.38 6.82
C SER A 23 3.85 -4.59 7.05
N ILE A 24 3.88 -3.27 6.90
CA ILE A 24 2.68 -2.41 6.99
C ILE A 24 1.68 -2.75 5.88
N PHE A 25 2.12 -2.77 4.62
CA PHE A 25 1.23 -2.99 3.49
C PHE A 25 0.63 -4.38 3.48
N HIS A 26 1.39 -5.41 3.80
CA HIS A 26 0.86 -6.78 3.86
C HIS A 26 -0.09 -6.98 5.03
N THR A 27 0.14 -6.33 6.18
CA THR A 27 -0.82 -6.35 7.30
C THR A 27 -2.14 -5.72 6.88
N VAL A 28 -2.12 -4.56 6.22
CA VAL A 28 -3.34 -3.94 5.69
C VAL A 28 -4.02 -4.82 4.63
N LEU A 29 -3.25 -5.33 3.67
CA LEU A 29 -3.77 -6.16 2.57
C LEU A 29 -4.38 -7.46 3.07
N PHE A 30 -3.86 -8.04 4.15
CA PHE A 30 -4.46 -9.20 4.80
C PHE A 30 -5.91 -8.93 5.21
N HIS A 31 -6.20 -7.76 5.77
CA HIS A 31 -7.55 -7.33 6.15
C HIS A 31 -8.38 -6.74 4.99
N ARG A 32 -7.82 -6.66 3.78
CA ARG A 32 -8.46 -6.10 2.59
C ARG A 32 -8.43 -7.05 1.39
N THR A 33 -8.16 -8.34 1.66
CA THR A 33 -8.19 -9.40 0.67
C THR A 33 -9.23 -10.44 1.04
N LEU A 34 -10.12 -10.73 0.11
CA LEU A 34 -11.12 -11.79 0.27
C LEU A 34 -10.58 -13.09 -0.34
N PRO A 35 -11.04 -14.26 0.13
CA PRO A 35 -11.00 -15.47 -0.68
C PRO A 35 -11.72 -15.23 -2.02
N THR A 36 -11.44 -16.09 -3.00
CA THR A 36 -12.14 -16.01 -4.29
C THR A 36 -13.66 -16.05 -4.10
N LEU A 37 -14.33 -15.15 -4.83
CA LEU A 37 -15.78 -14.97 -4.76
C LEU A 37 -16.48 -15.81 -5.83
N ASP A 38 -17.62 -16.39 -5.45
CA ASP A 38 -18.57 -17.06 -6.36
C ASP A 38 -19.93 -16.38 -6.26
N PHE A 39 -20.54 -16.13 -7.41
CA PHE A 39 -21.81 -15.43 -7.54
C PHE A 39 -22.84 -16.38 -8.13
N LYS A 40 -23.66 -16.99 -7.27
CA LYS A 40 -24.67 -17.99 -7.66
C LYS A 40 -26.03 -17.63 -7.09
N GLY A 41 -27.06 -17.66 -7.94
CA GLY A 41 -28.45 -17.42 -7.52
C GLY A 41 -28.69 -16.04 -6.91
N GLY A 42 -27.89 -15.02 -7.29
CA GLY A 42 -27.97 -13.68 -6.70
C GLY A 42 -27.32 -13.56 -5.31
N ALA A 43 -26.61 -14.58 -4.85
CA ALA A 43 -25.84 -14.56 -3.61
C ALA A 43 -24.34 -14.57 -3.90
N VAL A 44 -23.58 -13.86 -3.06
CA VAL A 44 -22.11 -13.92 -3.03
C VAL A 44 -21.65 -14.90 -1.95
N SER A 45 -20.70 -15.74 -2.29
CA SER A 45 -20.10 -16.73 -1.37
C SER A 45 -18.60 -16.86 -1.61
N TYR A 46 -17.87 -17.38 -0.64
CA TYR A 46 -16.47 -17.77 -0.81
C TYR A 46 -16.40 -19.19 -1.35
N ASN A 47 -15.58 -19.42 -2.38
CA ASN A 47 -15.35 -20.76 -2.94
C ASN A 47 -13.90 -21.26 -2.75
N SER A 48 -13.10 -20.56 -1.93
CA SER A 48 -11.75 -20.93 -1.52
C SER A 48 -11.44 -20.44 -0.10
N TYR A 49 -10.19 -20.63 0.32
CA TYR A 49 -9.63 -20.14 1.58
C TYR A 49 -8.52 -19.13 1.31
N LEU A 50 -8.36 -18.17 2.21
CA LEU A 50 -7.25 -17.23 2.15
C LEU A 50 -5.99 -17.89 2.73
N GLY A 51 -5.05 -18.29 1.87
CA GLY A 51 -3.76 -18.79 2.32
C GLY A 51 -2.90 -17.69 2.94
N THR A 52 -2.08 -18.04 3.93
CA THR A 52 -1.17 -17.12 4.63
C THR A 52 0.27 -17.62 4.59
N ARG A 53 1.21 -16.69 4.76
CA ARG A 53 2.65 -16.96 4.85
C ARG A 53 3.26 -16.02 5.89
N ASP A 54 4.08 -16.56 6.78
CA ASP A 54 4.92 -15.77 7.67
C ASP A 54 6.19 -15.32 6.91
N VAL A 55 6.57 -14.06 7.08
CA VAL A 55 7.76 -13.47 6.46
C VAL A 55 8.64 -12.90 7.55
N ASP A 56 9.80 -13.52 7.76
CA ASP A 56 10.82 -13.06 8.70
C ASP A 56 11.51 -11.82 8.14
N CYS A 57 11.69 -10.80 8.99
CA CYS A 57 12.52 -9.64 8.68
C CYS A 57 13.99 -9.94 8.99
N GLU A 58 14.89 -9.50 8.11
CA GLU A 58 16.35 -9.61 8.28
C GLU A 58 16.90 -8.49 9.17
N ASN A 59 16.30 -7.28 9.14
CA ASN A 59 16.78 -6.12 9.91
C ASN A 59 16.05 -5.90 11.24
N PHE A 60 14.96 -6.63 11.50
CA PHE A 60 14.12 -6.51 12.68
C PHE A 60 13.84 -7.88 13.29
N GLU A 61 13.78 -8.01 14.62
CA GLU A 61 13.34 -9.23 15.30
C GLU A 61 11.81 -9.33 15.25
N LEU A 62 11.30 -9.48 14.04
CA LEU A 62 9.88 -9.43 13.71
C LEU A 62 9.60 -10.38 12.52
N ALA A 63 8.45 -11.04 12.56
CA ALA A 63 7.85 -11.64 11.38
C ALA A 63 6.47 -11.02 11.15
N TYR A 64 6.11 -10.78 9.89
CA TYR A 64 4.77 -10.33 9.51
C TYR A 64 4.05 -11.38 8.69
N VAL A 65 2.72 -11.38 8.74
CA VAL A 65 1.88 -12.30 7.95
C VAL A 65 1.46 -11.61 6.66
N CYS A 66 1.56 -12.33 5.54
CA CYS A 66 1.01 -11.89 4.27
C CYS A 66 0.06 -12.92 3.67
N VAL A 67 -0.80 -12.45 2.76
CA VAL A 67 -1.62 -13.35 1.93
C VAL A 67 -0.71 -14.10 0.97
N ASN A 68 -0.83 -15.43 0.96
CA ASN A 68 -0.03 -16.34 0.13
C ASN A 68 -0.47 -16.32 -1.34
N SER A 69 -0.26 -15.17 -2.00
CA SER A 69 -0.53 -14.97 -3.42
C SER A 69 0.67 -14.33 -4.10
N GLU A 70 1.35 -15.07 -4.97
CA GLU A 70 2.56 -14.61 -5.66
C GLU A 70 2.32 -13.34 -6.49
N LYS A 71 1.12 -13.20 -7.07
CA LYS A 71 0.75 -12.01 -7.85
C LYS A 71 0.59 -10.78 -6.97
N LEU A 72 0.01 -10.93 -5.77
CA LEU A 72 -0.10 -9.84 -4.81
C LEU A 72 1.27 -9.47 -4.22
N ILE A 73 2.03 -10.48 -3.78
CA ILE A 73 3.38 -10.32 -3.23
C ILE A 73 4.28 -9.60 -4.22
N SER A 74 4.34 -10.07 -5.47
CA SER A 74 5.15 -9.44 -6.52
C SER A 74 4.72 -8.01 -6.82
N ARG A 75 3.41 -7.70 -6.77
CA ARG A 75 2.90 -6.34 -7.00
C ARG A 75 3.33 -5.37 -5.90
N VAL A 76 3.28 -5.80 -4.64
CA VAL A 76 3.77 -5.02 -3.50
C VAL A 76 5.29 -4.86 -3.61
N ALA A 77 6.02 -5.96 -3.73
CA ALA A 77 7.48 -5.97 -3.82
C ALA A 77 8.00 -5.07 -4.96
N ASN A 78 7.41 -5.13 -6.16
CA ASN A 78 7.82 -4.28 -7.28
C ASN A 78 7.69 -2.78 -6.95
N ALA A 79 6.57 -2.37 -6.34
CA ALA A 79 6.35 -0.98 -5.99
C ALA A 79 7.28 -0.51 -4.86
N VAL A 80 7.43 -1.33 -3.82
CA VAL A 80 8.30 -1.07 -2.66
C VAL A 80 9.78 -1.01 -3.07
N ASN A 81 10.26 -1.99 -3.84
CA ASN A 81 11.64 -2.02 -4.32
C ASN A 81 11.94 -0.81 -5.21
N THR A 82 11.01 -0.42 -6.08
CA THR A 82 11.21 0.76 -6.94
C THR A 82 11.28 2.04 -6.10
N PHE A 83 10.40 2.19 -5.12
CA PHE A 83 10.43 3.32 -4.19
C PHE A 83 11.74 3.38 -3.40
N ALA A 84 12.14 2.27 -2.76
CA ALA A 84 13.34 2.18 -1.95
C ALA A 84 14.62 2.45 -2.77
N ASN A 85 14.73 1.87 -3.97
CA ASN A 85 15.85 2.12 -4.88
C ASN A 85 15.95 3.61 -5.27
N ASN A 86 14.84 4.24 -5.62
CA ASN A 86 14.82 5.67 -5.96
C ASN A 86 15.23 6.54 -4.76
N LEU A 87 14.71 6.21 -3.57
CA LEU A 87 15.00 6.95 -2.35
C LEU A 87 16.48 6.80 -1.94
N ARG A 88 17.04 5.60 -2.06
CA ARG A 88 18.48 5.34 -1.83
C ARG A 88 19.37 6.11 -2.83
N ALA A 89 19.01 6.11 -4.11
CA ALA A 89 19.75 6.87 -5.13
C ALA A 89 19.73 8.39 -4.87
N GLU A 90 18.60 8.91 -4.40
CA GLU A 90 18.48 10.30 -3.96
C GLU A 90 19.34 10.59 -2.74
N ALA A 91 19.37 9.69 -1.74
CA ALA A 91 20.17 9.88 -0.54
C ALA A 91 21.67 9.97 -0.87
N VAL A 92 22.15 9.13 -1.80
CA VAL A 92 23.53 9.20 -2.30
C VAL A 92 23.82 10.55 -2.97
N SER A 93 22.87 11.07 -3.75
CA SER A 93 23.02 12.32 -4.49
C SER A 93 22.91 13.57 -3.60
N ALA A 94 22.16 13.49 -2.50
CA ALA A 94 21.83 14.61 -1.62
C ALA A 94 22.68 14.68 -0.33
N GLY A 95 23.81 13.95 -0.27
CA GLY A 95 24.73 14.04 0.86
C GLY A 95 24.36 13.16 2.06
N GLY A 96 23.61 12.07 1.84
CA GLY A 96 23.35 11.03 2.84
C GLY A 96 21.94 11.04 3.45
N GLU A 97 21.06 11.93 3.02
CA GLU A 97 19.66 11.98 3.46
C GLU A 97 18.70 12.07 2.26
N ALA A 98 17.60 11.33 2.30
CA ALA A 98 16.49 11.52 1.37
C ALA A 98 15.14 11.21 2.03
N ARG A 99 14.09 11.85 1.53
CA ARG A 99 12.72 11.71 2.05
C ARG A 99 11.76 11.34 0.93
N GLY A 100 10.83 10.46 1.28
CA GLY A 100 9.81 9.98 0.35
C GLY A 100 8.56 9.52 1.08
N THR A 101 7.49 9.34 0.31
CA THR A 101 6.22 8.80 0.79
C THR A 101 5.76 7.71 -0.16
N ILE A 102 5.20 6.64 0.38
CA ILE A 102 4.56 5.58 -0.38
C ILE A 102 3.18 5.28 0.21
N ASN A 103 2.19 5.15 -0.66
CA ASN A 103 0.78 5.08 -0.32
C ASN A 103 0.19 3.77 -0.85
N LEU A 104 -0.54 3.06 0.00
CA LEU A 104 -1.48 2.01 -0.38
C LEU A 104 -2.90 2.60 -0.35
N GLU A 105 -3.54 2.69 -1.51
CA GLU A 105 -4.84 3.34 -1.67
C GLU A 105 -5.88 2.35 -2.18
N PHE A 106 -6.97 2.17 -1.44
CA PHE A 106 -8.13 1.42 -1.91
C PHE A 106 -9.15 2.36 -2.55
N ALA A 107 -9.63 2.01 -3.75
CA ALA A 107 -10.46 2.89 -4.55
C ALA A 107 -11.64 2.17 -5.22
N ILE A 108 -12.73 2.91 -5.41
CA ILE A 108 -13.90 2.46 -6.16
C ILE A 108 -13.82 3.01 -7.58
N HIS A 109 -13.72 2.13 -8.57
CA HIS A 109 -13.56 2.43 -9.99
C HIS A 109 -14.93 2.44 -10.70
N ARG A 110 -15.78 3.42 -10.39
CA ARG A 110 -17.10 3.50 -11.05
C ARG A 110 -16.94 3.72 -12.56
N LYS A 111 -17.79 3.09 -13.37
CA LYS A 111 -17.92 3.46 -14.78
C LYS A 111 -18.60 4.83 -14.83
N GLY A 112 -18.00 5.79 -15.53
CA GLY A 112 -18.62 7.10 -15.68
C GLY A 112 -19.89 7.01 -16.51
N THR A 113 -20.87 7.84 -16.18
CA THR A 113 -22.04 8.06 -17.03
C THR A 113 -21.59 8.80 -18.29
N TRP A 114 -21.98 8.32 -19.48
CA TRP A 114 -21.78 8.98 -20.78
C TRP A 114 -20.33 9.06 -21.31
N GLY A 115 -19.55 7.98 -21.25
CA GLY A 115 -18.27 7.88 -21.99
C GLY A 115 -17.13 8.79 -21.48
N LEU A 116 -17.39 9.66 -20.52
CA LEU A 116 -16.33 10.28 -19.71
C LEU A 116 -15.86 9.27 -18.67
N GLY A 117 -14.56 9.01 -18.61
CA GLY A 117 -13.97 8.23 -17.52
C GLY A 117 -14.29 8.87 -16.18
N SER A 118 -14.65 8.07 -15.17
CA SER A 118 -14.75 8.56 -13.79
C SER A 118 -13.43 8.35 -13.08
N GLU A 119 -13.00 9.35 -12.31
CA GLU A 119 -11.80 9.23 -11.49
C GLU A 119 -12.08 8.26 -10.32
N PRO A 120 -11.18 7.31 -10.03
CA PRO A 120 -11.37 6.38 -8.91
C PRO A 120 -11.59 7.12 -7.60
N SER A 121 -12.64 6.75 -6.88
CA SER A 121 -12.94 7.33 -5.56
C SER A 121 -12.18 6.57 -4.48
N VAL A 122 -11.07 7.14 -3.99
CA VAL A 122 -10.30 6.58 -2.87
C VAL A 122 -11.14 6.62 -1.59
N TRP A 123 -11.22 5.49 -0.89
CA TRP A 123 -11.99 5.35 0.35
C TRP A 123 -11.13 5.06 1.57
N GLU A 124 -9.91 4.56 1.37
CA GLU A 124 -8.95 4.29 2.43
C GLU A 124 -7.53 4.44 1.88
N ARG A 125 -6.66 5.12 2.64
CA ARG A 125 -5.27 5.39 2.29
C ARG A 125 -4.36 5.13 3.49
N TRP A 126 -3.30 4.36 3.26
CA TRP A 126 -2.23 4.10 4.22
C TRP A 126 -0.93 4.66 3.68
N THR A 127 -0.37 5.65 4.36
CA THR A 127 0.82 6.40 3.94
C THR A 127 2.00 6.04 4.83
N VAL A 128 3.12 5.67 4.23
CA VAL A 128 4.40 5.49 4.94
C VAL A 128 5.35 6.57 4.46
N ALA A 129 5.66 7.51 5.36
CA ALA A 129 6.68 8.54 5.15
C ALA A 129 8.02 8.02 5.65
N VAL A 130 9.02 8.00 4.77
CA VAL A 130 10.34 7.44 5.04
C VAL A 130 11.39 8.52 4.87
N CYS A 131 12.27 8.64 5.86
CA CYS A 131 13.51 9.40 5.79
C CYS A 131 14.68 8.43 5.87
N ILE A 132 15.45 8.28 4.79
CA ILE A 132 16.72 7.56 4.84
C ILE A 132 17.76 8.50 5.44
N LYS A 133 18.51 8.04 6.44
CA LYS A 133 19.70 8.71 6.97
C LYS A 133 20.83 7.71 7.18
N HIS A 134 22.07 8.17 7.11
CA HIS A 134 23.20 7.37 7.54
C HIS A 134 23.23 7.26 9.07
N ILE A 135 23.22 6.04 9.61
CA ILE A 135 23.39 5.78 11.04
C ILE A 135 24.82 5.25 11.27
N PRO A 136 25.64 5.91 12.12
CA PRO A 136 26.95 5.39 12.47
C PRO A 136 26.86 3.98 13.06
N PRO A 137 27.80 3.06 12.76
CA PRO A 137 27.74 1.68 13.26
C PRO A 137 27.55 1.54 14.78
N ALA A 138 28.15 2.45 15.57
CA ALA A 138 28.05 2.46 17.04
C ALA A 138 26.65 2.82 17.56
N GLU A 139 25.81 3.45 16.74
CA GLU A 139 24.46 3.91 17.10
C GLU A 139 23.36 3.00 16.54
N ARG A 140 23.71 2.04 15.66
CA ARG A 140 22.73 1.18 14.96
C ARG A 140 21.85 0.39 15.93
N ASP A 141 22.44 -0.34 16.86
CA ASP A 141 21.68 -1.18 17.80
C ASP A 141 20.78 -0.33 18.71
N HIS A 142 21.28 0.84 19.14
CA HIS A 142 20.52 1.79 19.95
C HIS A 142 19.33 2.41 19.20
N GLN A 143 19.43 2.56 17.87
CA GLN A 143 18.34 3.09 17.05
C GLN A 143 17.38 1.99 16.56
N ARG A 144 17.87 0.76 16.36
CA ARG A 144 17.08 -0.35 15.83
C ARG A 144 16.01 -0.82 16.80
N HIS A 145 16.32 -0.95 18.09
CA HIS A 145 15.32 -1.39 19.08
C HIS A 145 14.09 -0.47 19.16
N PRO A 146 14.22 0.86 19.32
CA PRO A 146 13.07 1.77 19.28
C PRO A 146 12.29 1.73 17.96
N LEU A 147 12.99 1.54 16.85
CA LEU A 147 12.37 1.44 15.52
C LEU A 147 11.55 0.16 15.37
N GLU A 148 12.04 -0.96 15.90
CA GLU A 148 11.32 -2.23 15.95
C GLU A 148 10.07 -2.13 16.84
N ASP A 149 10.20 -1.53 18.03
CA ASP A 149 9.07 -1.30 18.93
C ASP A 149 8.02 -0.38 18.30
N GLN A 150 8.47 0.65 17.58
CA GLN A 150 7.58 1.51 16.81
C GLN A 150 6.84 0.70 15.74
N LEU A 151 7.56 -0.09 14.93
CA LEU A 151 6.93 -0.92 13.89
C LEU A 151 5.92 -1.89 14.49
N ARG A 152 6.27 -2.58 15.58
CA ARG A 152 5.37 -3.50 16.30
C ARG A 152 4.10 -2.79 16.79
N SER A 153 4.25 -1.61 17.39
CA SER A 153 3.12 -0.79 17.82
C SER A 153 2.25 -0.35 16.64
N ASP A 154 2.87 0.07 15.53
CA ASP A 154 2.15 0.50 14.34
C ASP A 154 1.37 -0.65 13.69
N LEU A 155 1.94 -1.86 13.64
CA LEU A 155 1.25 -3.06 13.16
C LEU A 155 0.02 -3.39 14.02
N LEU A 156 0.13 -3.31 15.35
CA LEU A 156 -1.00 -3.48 16.26
C LEU A 156 -2.07 -2.39 16.05
N SER A 157 -1.65 -1.15 15.84
CA SER A 157 -2.57 -0.03 15.56
C SER A 157 -3.37 -0.26 14.28
N ILE A 158 -2.78 -0.90 13.25
CA ILE A 158 -3.52 -1.28 12.04
C ILE A 158 -4.67 -2.20 12.41
N LEU A 159 -4.44 -3.20 13.28
CA LEU A 159 -5.47 -4.14 13.73
C LEU A 159 -6.62 -3.42 14.45
N GLU A 160 -6.31 -2.44 15.29
CA GLU A 160 -7.32 -1.63 15.97
C GLU A 160 -8.16 -0.83 14.97
N GLN A 161 -7.52 -0.22 13.97
CA GLN A 161 -8.18 0.63 12.99
C GLN A 161 -9.03 -0.15 12.00
N VAL A 162 -8.54 -1.30 11.51
CA VAL A 162 -9.28 -2.12 10.54
C VAL A 162 -10.48 -2.82 11.18
N ASN A 163 -10.39 -3.16 12.48
CA ASN A 163 -11.46 -3.79 13.25
C ASN A 163 -12.36 -2.79 14.02
N SER A 164 -12.11 -1.49 13.90
CA SER A 164 -12.93 -0.47 14.54
C SER A 164 -14.39 -0.55 14.08
N PRO A 165 -15.39 -0.33 14.95
CA PRO A 165 -16.80 -0.24 14.55
C PRO A 165 -17.09 0.86 13.52
N SER A 166 -16.23 1.89 13.45
CA SER A 166 -16.31 2.94 12.43
C SER A 166 -15.63 2.54 11.11
N SER A 167 -15.16 1.30 11.00
CA SER A 167 -14.50 0.80 9.81
C SER A 167 -15.48 0.57 8.66
N TYR A 168 -15.44 1.48 7.70
CA TYR A 168 -16.14 1.36 6.43
C TYR A 168 -15.45 0.37 5.48
N MET A 169 -16.22 -0.59 4.94
CA MET A 169 -15.83 -1.40 3.79
C MET A 169 -16.93 -1.31 2.73
N PRO A 170 -16.59 -1.13 1.43
CA PRO A 170 -17.60 -1.14 0.38
C PRO A 170 -18.39 -2.46 0.34
N SER A 171 -19.71 -2.35 0.19
CA SER A 171 -20.60 -3.50 0.03
C SER A 171 -20.37 -4.21 -1.30
N LEU A 172 -20.37 -5.54 -1.27
CA LEU A 172 -20.31 -6.36 -2.47
C LEU A 172 -21.69 -6.41 -3.14
N GLY A 173 -21.70 -6.51 -4.47
CA GLY A 173 -22.91 -6.72 -5.26
C GLY A 173 -23.34 -8.19 -5.29
N SER A 174 -24.44 -8.46 -5.99
CA SER A 174 -24.99 -9.81 -6.18
C SER A 174 -24.37 -10.55 -7.36
N SER A 175 -23.57 -9.86 -8.18
CA SER A 175 -22.87 -10.40 -9.34
C SER A 175 -21.43 -9.86 -9.46
N GLN A 176 -20.62 -10.53 -10.28
CA GLN A 176 -19.27 -10.06 -10.61
C GLN A 176 -19.30 -8.67 -11.27
N ALA A 177 -20.23 -8.42 -12.19
CA ALA A 177 -20.36 -7.12 -12.87
C ALA A 177 -20.72 -5.97 -11.91
N GLU A 178 -21.51 -6.27 -10.87
CA GLU A 178 -21.83 -5.32 -9.81
C GLU A 178 -20.67 -5.12 -8.84
N THR A 179 -19.69 -6.04 -8.78
CA THR A 179 -18.62 -6.04 -7.78
C THR A 179 -17.26 -5.65 -8.37
N GLU A 180 -17.06 -5.80 -9.68
CA GLU A 180 -15.77 -5.60 -10.37
C GLU A 180 -15.23 -4.17 -10.28
N HIS A 181 -16.04 -3.20 -9.87
CA HIS A 181 -15.61 -1.82 -9.66
C HIS A 181 -15.00 -1.58 -8.26
N ILE A 182 -15.14 -2.56 -7.36
CA ILE A 182 -14.67 -2.54 -5.97
C ILE A 182 -13.60 -3.62 -5.74
N VAL A 183 -13.76 -4.79 -6.36
CA VAL A 183 -12.88 -5.96 -6.18
C VAL A 183 -12.08 -6.21 -7.46
N GLU A 184 -10.83 -6.63 -7.29
CA GLU A 184 -9.96 -7.06 -8.37
C GLU A 184 -10.01 -8.57 -8.58
N PHE A 185 -10.63 -9.00 -9.68
CA PHE A 185 -10.71 -10.40 -10.09
C PHE A 185 -9.56 -10.83 -11.01
N SER A 186 -8.52 -10.00 -11.17
CA SER A 186 -7.37 -10.34 -12.03
C SER A 186 -6.43 -11.35 -11.37
N MET A 187 -6.54 -11.55 -10.06
CA MET A 187 -5.75 -12.50 -9.27
C MET A 187 -6.57 -13.79 -9.13
N PRO A 188 -6.10 -14.96 -9.60
CA PRO A 188 -6.92 -16.17 -9.72
C PRO A 188 -7.19 -16.86 -8.38
N ASP A 189 -6.36 -16.63 -7.38
CA ASP A 189 -6.29 -17.31 -6.08
C ASP A 189 -6.90 -16.50 -4.93
N ILE A 190 -7.20 -15.22 -5.16
CA ILE A 190 -7.72 -14.28 -4.16
C ILE A 190 -8.61 -13.23 -4.81
N SER A 191 -9.31 -12.42 -4.02
CA SER A 191 -10.15 -11.32 -4.50
C SER A 191 -9.94 -10.07 -3.64
N PRO A 192 -8.80 -9.36 -3.83
CA PRO A 192 -8.53 -8.13 -3.08
C PRO A 192 -9.48 -7.00 -3.48
N TYR A 193 -9.79 -6.12 -2.52
CA TYR A 193 -10.33 -4.80 -2.88
C TYR A 193 -9.36 -4.12 -3.85
N ARG A 194 -9.88 -3.39 -4.83
CA ARG A 194 -9.06 -2.64 -5.78
C ARG A 194 -8.17 -1.66 -5.04
N PHE A 195 -6.87 -1.83 -5.21
CA PHE A 195 -5.87 -0.97 -4.61
C PHE A 195 -4.86 -0.50 -5.65
N ASN A 196 -4.22 0.62 -5.35
CA ASN A 196 -3.05 1.12 -6.05
C ASN A 196 -1.94 1.39 -5.04
N ILE A 197 -0.69 1.24 -5.49
CA ILE A 197 0.48 1.64 -4.72
C ILE A 197 1.17 2.76 -5.50
N ASN A 198 1.21 3.94 -4.89
CA ASN A 198 1.76 5.16 -5.47
C ASN A 198 2.83 5.71 -4.54
N TYR A 199 3.91 6.27 -5.08
CA TYR A 199 4.96 6.87 -4.25
C TYR A 199 5.46 8.19 -4.82
N ALA A 200 5.96 9.04 -3.93
CA ALA A 200 6.59 10.29 -4.25
C ALA A 200 7.94 10.40 -3.53
N THR A 201 8.96 10.69 -4.31
CA THR A 201 10.29 11.10 -3.85
C THR A 201 10.60 12.48 -4.42
N ASN A 202 11.67 13.14 -3.98
CA ASN A 202 11.97 14.51 -4.44
C ASN A 202 12.14 14.57 -5.97
N SER A 203 12.73 13.54 -6.59
CA SER A 203 12.90 13.48 -8.04
C SER A 203 11.59 13.21 -8.81
N ASN A 204 10.68 12.42 -8.25
CA ASN A 204 9.41 12.08 -8.90
C ASN A 204 8.37 13.22 -8.80
N GLN A 205 8.41 14.03 -7.75
CA GLN A 205 7.57 15.24 -7.66
C GLN A 205 7.89 16.25 -8.77
N LEU A 206 9.18 16.41 -9.12
CA LEU A 206 9.60 17.26 -10.24
C LEU A 206 9.06 16.75 -11.59
N ARG A 207 9.04 15.42 -11.81
CA ARG A 207 8.49 14.81 -13.04
C ARG A 207 6.97 14.97 -13.16
N LEU A 208 6.23 14.81 -12.06
CA LEU A 208 4.78 15.02 -12.04
C LEU A 208 4.41 16.50 -12.21
N GLY A 209 5.21 17.44 -11.69
CA GLY A 209 5.02 18.88 -11.84
C GLY A 209 5.08 19.35 -13.31
N VAL A 210 6.02 18.82 -14.09
CA VAL A 210 6.12 19.13 -15.53
C VAL A 210 4.96 18.51 -16.33
N GLY A 211 4.55 17.28 -16.01
CA GLY A 211 3.41 16.61 -16.66
C GLY A 211 2.04 17.22 -16.32
N ALA A 212 1.86 17.72 -15.10
CA ALA A 212 0.63 18.41 -14.69
C ALA A 212 0.48 19.79 -15.34
N ALA A 213 1.59 20.52 -15.53
CA ALA A 213 1.60 21.78 -16.28
C ALA A 213 1.27 21.55 -17.77
N ALA A 214 1.85 20.53 -18.40
CA ALA A 214 1.56 20.18 -19.80
C ALA A 214 0.10 19.77 -20.02
N ARG A 215 -0.50 19.01 -19.08
CA ARG A 215 -1.92 18.63 -19.13
C ARG A 215 -2.89 19.81 -18.92
N ARG A 216 -2.47 20.89 -18.25
CA ARG A 216 -3.27 22.13 -18.16
C ARG A 216 -3.24 22.91 -19.47
N ILE A 217 -2.11 22.96 -20.16
CA ILE A 217 -1.97 23.70 -21.43
C ILE A 217 -2.83 23.08 -22.54
N LEU A 218 -2.94 21.75 -22.60
CA LEU A 218 -3.78 21.05 -23.59
C LEU A 218 -5.29 21.14 -23.32
N LYS A 219 -5.73 21.55 -22.13
CA LYS A 219 -7.16 21.80 -21.84
C LYS A 219 -7.65 23.18 -22.30
N TYR A 220 -6.75 24.03 -22.77
CA TYR A 220 -7.05 25.38 -23.29
C TYR A 220 -6.58 25.57 -24.74
N ALA A 221 -6.32 24.49 -25.47
CA ALA A 221 -5.96 24.48 -26.89
C ALA A 221 -7.08 23.85 -27.73
#